data_AF-A0A3D0RNN9-F1
#
_entry.id   AF-A0A3D0RNN9-F1
#
_cell.length_a   1.000
_cell.length_b   1.000
_cell.length_c   1.000
_cell.angle_alpha   90.00
_cell.angle_beta   90.00
_cell.angle_gamma   90.00
#
_symmetry.space_group_name_H-M   'P 1'
#
loop_
_entity.id
_entity.type
_entity.pdbx_description
1 polymer ?
#
loop_
_entity_poly.entity_id
_entity_poly.type
_entity_poly.pdbx_seq_one_letter_code
_entity_poly.pdbx_strand_id
1 'polypeptide(L)'
;MNKRYMFVLLTLIVTSAMILSACAPAAPATEAMTEAPTEVMTEEPTPEPTEAAPAIGSPEHPIKVLFVPSVDANVIVTGGEVMAEALNEATGLTFEVVVPTSYAATIEEMCASPDDTMAFIPAFGYVLANDLCGVDVSFKAVRRGWGVYWTMIVVARDSEINSIEDLDGLRFAFPDAGSTSGYLVPKVMLNEAGVVPGEELEAGGHPQAVRAVYTGEADFAAAFYSPWAAPEGADAWALGDDPEVPVDINNCALNEDASQLLCEGYRVLDARANIREEFPDVVSKVRILTLSPDIPNDTLSFGPEFPAELRAQIEQALSAFAETEAWGTSLGSEDFYGWSGIDVATDAEYDFIRKLVVESGTTLESLR
;
A
#
# COMPACT_ATOMS: atom_id res chain seq x y z
N MET A 1 -18.95 28.45 34.92
CA MET A 1 -19.39 29.43 33.89
C MET A 1 -20.62 30.17 34.41
N ASN A 2 -20.51 31.47 34.65
CA ASN A 2 -21.43 32.23 35.51
C ASN A 2 -22.78 32.54 34.83
N LYS A 3 -23.89 32.25 35.53
CA LYS A 3 -25.30 32.43 35.14
C LYS A 3 -25.73 33.86 34.76
N ARG A 4 -24.81 34.83 34.76
CA ARG A 4 -25.03 36.23 34.33
C ARG A 4 -24.82 36.45 32.83
N TYR A 5 -24.12 35.57 32.13
CA TYR A 5 -23.87 35.74 30.68
C TYR A 5 -24.96 35.12 29.80
N MET A 6 -25.76 34.20 30.34
CA MET A 6 -26.83 33.51 29.61
C MET A 6 -28.08 34.39 29.40
N PHE A 7 -28.25 35.45 30.21
CA PHE A 7 -29.38 36.38 30.10
C PHE A 7 -29.12 37.60 29.23
N VAL A 8 -27.85 37.87 28.87
CA VAL A 8 -27.47 39.00 28.00
C VAL A 8 -27.49 38.59 26.52
N LEU A 9 -27.25 37.31 26.21
CA LEU A 9 -27.30 36.80 24.84
C LEU A 9 -28.74 36.57 24.31
N LEU A 10 -29.72 36.35 25.20
CA LEU A 10 -31.11 36.08 24.80
C LEU A 10 -31.94 37.35 24.50
N THR A 11 -31.47 38.52 24.95
CA THR A 11 -32.12 39.82 24.70
C THR A 11 -31.75 40.47 23.37
N LEU A 12 -30.78 39.92 22.62
CA LEU A 12 -30.31 40.46 21.35
C LEU A 12 -30.95 39.82 20.11
N ILE A 13 -31.78 38.77 20.29
CA ILE A 13 -32.42 38.02 19.19
C ILE A 13 -33.91 38.37 19.02
N VAL A 14 -34.51 39.20 19.90
CA VAL A 14 -35.95 39.52 19.85
C VAL A 14 -36.25 40.98 19.41
N THR A 15 -35.24 41.79 19.10
CA THR A 15 -35.42 43.19 18.67
C THR A 15 -34.96 43.47 17.24
N SER A 16 -35.25 42.56 16.30
CA SER A 16 -35.13 42.82 14.85
C SER A 16 -36.34 42.38 14.03
N ALA A 17 -37.44 42.05 14.69
CA ALA A 17 -38.72 41.83 14.04
C ALA A 17 -39.71 42.90 14.50
N MET A 18 -40.30 43.58 13.50
CA MET A 18 -41.37 44.56 13.59
C MET A 18 -40.96 46.01 13.88
N ILE A 19 -41.09 46.87 12.85
CA ILE A 19 -42.01 48.02 12.81
C ILE A 19 -41.67 48.85 11.54
N LEU A 20 -42.58 48.86 10.55
CA LEU A 20 -43.08 50.01 9.77
C LEU A 20 -43.56 49.62 8.36
N SER A 21 -44.83 49.19 8.30
CA SER A 21 -45.70 49.43 7.15
C SER A 21 -46.39 50.78 7.35
N ALA A 22 -46.21 51.74 6.44
CA ALA A 22 -47.23 52.73 6.02
C ALA A 22 -46.58 53.80 5.15
N CYS A 23 -46.93 53.83 3.87
CA CYS A 23 -47.31 55.05 3.12
C CYS A 23 -47.64 54.66 1.67
N ALA A 24 -48.91 54.84 1.29
CA ALA A 24 -49.41 54.66 -0.08
C ALA A 24 -49.07 55.89 -0.94
N PRO A 25 -48.61 55.73 -2.20
CA PRO A 25 -48.49 56.84 -3.14
C PRO A 25 -49.78 57.07 -3.93
N ALA A 26 -50.02 58.35 -4.24
CA ALA A 26 -51.11 58.85 -5.07
C ALA A 26 -51.01 58.39 -6.54
N ALA A 27 -52.16 58.26 -7.20
CA ALA A 27 -52.28 57.95 -8.60
C ALA A 27 -51.72 59.08 -9.50
N PRO A 28 -50.90 58.77 -10.53
CA PRO A 28 -50.55 59.71 -11.58
C PRO A 28 -51.53 59.68 -12.75
N ALA A 29 -51.59 60.81 -13.44
CA ALA A 29 -52.42 61.09 -14.60
C ALA A 29 -51.99 60.31 -15.85
N THR A 30 -52.95 60.15 -16.76
CA THR A 30 -52.82 59.60 -18.10
C THR A 30 -51.89 60.45 -18.96
N GLU A 31 -50.74 59.90 -19.36
CA GLU A 31 -49.91 60.42 -20.46
C GLU A 31 -49.80 59.37 -21.57
N ALA A 32 -49.77 59.88 -22.80
CA ALA A 32 -49.94 59.13 -24.04
C ALA A 32 -48.73 58.26 -24.40
N MET A 33 -49.02 57.17 -25.13
CA MET A 33 -48.07 56.19 -25.63
C MET A 33 -47.02 56.84 -26.53
N THR A 34 -45.75 56.55 -26.25
CA THR A 34 -44.66 56.70 -27.23
C THR A 34 -43.96 55.34 -27.34
N GLU A 35 -43.86 54.84 -28.57
CA GLU A 35 -43.26 53.56 -28.93
C GLU A 35 -41.76 53.53 -28.56
N ALA A 36 -41.31 52.49 -27.86
CA ALA A 36 -39.90 52.25 -27.58
C ALA A 36 -39.21 51.61 -28.81
N PRO A 37 -37.93 51.94 -29.10
CA PRO A 37 -37.20 51.30 -30.18
C PRO A 37 -36.82 49.86 -29.80
N THR A 38 -36.94 48.96 -30.77
CA THR A 38 -36.57 47.54 -30.66
C THR A 38 -35.11 47.39 -30.25
N GLU A 39 -34.88 46.79 -29.08
CA GLU A 39 -33.56 46.33 -28.65
C GLU A 39 -33.05 45.28 -29.63
N VAL A 40 -31.90 45.56 -30.25
CA VAL A 40 -31.18 44.57 -31.07
C VAL A 40 -30.61 43.54 -30.10
N MET A 41 -31.12 42.32 -30.16
CA MET A 41 -30.54 41.19 -29.44
C MET A 41 -29.11 41.00 -29.92
N THR A 42 -28.14 41.37 -29.09
CA THR A 42 -26.76 40.88 -29.19
C THR A 42 -26.79 39.37 -29.01
N GLU A 43 -26.34 38.63 -30.02
CA GLU A 43 -26.09 37.20 -29.93
C GLU A 43 -25.19 36.90 -28.71
N GLU A 44 -25.62 35.97 -27.87
CA GLU A 44 -24.75 35.37 -26.85
C GLU A 44 -23.51 34.79 -27.55
N PRO A 45 -22.29 35.01 -27.01
CA PRO A 45 -21.10 34.39 -27.56
C PRO A 45 -21.27 32.87 -27.46
N THR A 46 -21.18 32.19 -28.61
CA THR A 46 -21.10 30.74 -28.70
C THR A 46 -20.04 30.24 -27.71
N PRO A 47 -20.34 29.29 -26.81
CA PRO A 47 -19.33 28.74 -25.93
C PRO A 47 -18.22 28.12 -26.81
N GLU A 48 -16.98 28.55 -26.59
CA GLU A 48 -15.82 27.86 -27.16
C GLU A 48 -15.92 26.37 -26.80
N PRO A 49 -15.56 25.44 -27.72
CA PRO A 49 -15.55 24.04 -27.39
C PRO A 49 -14.60 23.85 -26.21
N THR A 50 -15.13 23.42 -25.06
CA THR A 50 -14.31 22.94 -23.96
C THR A 50 -13.44 21.82 -24.52
N GLU A 51 -12.14 22.05 -24.61
CA GLU A 51 -11.17 21.05 -25.03
C GLU A 51 -11.39 19.82 -24.14
N ALA A 52 -11.76 18.69 -24.75
CA ALA A 52 -12.04 17.47 -24.00
C ALA A 52 -10.77 17.09 -23.24
N ALA A 53 -10.91 16.75 -21.94
CA ALA A 53 -9.79 16.25 -21.16
C ALA A 53 -9.14 15.08 -21.90
N PRO A 54 -7.79 14.94 -21.87
CA PRO A 54 -7.13 13.83 -22.54
C PRO A 54 -7.65 12.49 -22.01
N ALA A 55 -7.77 11.51 -22.91
CA ALA A 55 -8.28 10.19 -22.57
C ALA A 55 -7.31 9.46 -21.62
N ILE A 56 -7.85 8.75 -20.62
CA ILE A 56 -7.06 7.94 -19.68
C ILE A 56 -6.21 6.93 -20.47
N GLY A 57 -4.93 6.86 -20.13
CA GLY A 57 -3.93 6.05 -20.81
C GLY A 57 -3.38 6.69 -22.10
N SER A 58 -3.65 7.97 -22.38
CA SER A 58 -2.94 8.72 -23.42
C SER A 58 -1.59 9.25 -22.89
N PRO A 59 -0.66 9.66 -23.78
CA PRO A 59 0.59 10.28 -23.34
C PRO A 59 0.41 11.53 -22.46
N GLU A 60 -0.69 12.26 -22.65
CA GLU A 60 -1.04 13.45 -21.88
C GLU A 60 -1.84 13.15 -20.60
N HIS A 61 -2.29 11.91 -20.41
CA HIS A 61 -3.01 11.44 -19.22
C HIS A 61 -2.68 9.95 -18.97
N PRO A 62 -1.43 9.65 -18.56
CA PRO A 62 -1.00 8.28 -18.33
C PRO A 62 -1.72 7.66 -17.13
N ILE A 63 -1.90 6.33 -17.16
CA ILE A 63 -2.37 5.57 -16.00
C ILE A 63 -1.24 5.50 -14.99
N LYS A 64 -1.52 5.90 -13.75
CA LYS A 64 -0.54 5.85 -12.66
C LYS A 64 -0.47 4.44 -12.09
N VAL A 65 0.73 3.87 -12.09
CA VAL A 65 1.04 2.58 -11.51
C VAL A 65 1.76 2.82 -10.19
N LEU A 66 1.04 2.65 -9.10
CA LEU A 66 1.53 2.93 -7.76
C LEU A 66 2.16 1.70 -7.11
N PHE A 67 3.35 1.87 -6.54
CA PHE A 67 4.03 0.85 -5.76
C PHE A 67 4.34 1.37 -4.36
N VAL A 68 4.03 0.57 -3.34
CA VAL A 68 4.41 0.90 -1.97
C VAL A 68 5.94 0.83 -1.79
N PRO A 69 6.55 1.66 -0.93
CA PRO A 69 7.99 1.68 -0.71
C PRO A 69 8.45 0.51 0.19
N SER A 70 8.27 -0.74 -0.24
CA SER A 70 8.60 -1.94 0.54
C SER A 70 10.07 -2.35 0.46
N VAL A 71 10.74 -1.96 -0.63
CA VAL A 71 12.16 -2.21 -0.93
C VAL A 71 12.75 -0.93 -1.54
N ASP A 72 13.99 -0.98 -2.02
CA ASP A 72 14.66 0.18 -2.61
C ASP A 72 13.87 0.79 -3.79
N ALA A 73 13.64 2.11 -3.74
CA ALA A 73 12.79 2.80 -4.70
C ALA A 73 13.32 2.73 -6.14
N ASN A 74 14.64 2.70 -6.34
CA ASN A 74 15.20 2.60 -7.69
C ASN A 74 14.97 1.20 -8.28
N VAL A 75 15.04 0.15 -7.45
CA VAL A 75 14.66 -1.21 -7.86
C VAL A 75 13.19 -1.28 -8.27
N ILE A 76 12.29 -0.64 -7.51
CA ILE A 76 10.86 -0.58 -7.83
C ILE A 76 10.62 0.16 -9.15
N VAL A 77 11.20 1.34 -9.33
CA VAL A 77 11.01 2.15 -10.55
C VAL A 77 11.50 1.40 -11.78
N THR A 78 12.74 0.91 -11.77
CA THR A 78 13.32 0.22 -12.93
C THR A 78 12.56 -1.08 -13.26
N GLY A 79 12.17 -1.87 -12.25
CA GLY A 79 11.37 -3.07 -12.47
C GLY A 79 9.94 -2.75 -12.95
N GLY A 80 9.35 -1.69 -12.42
CA GLY A 80 8.03 -1.19 -12.82
C GLY A 80 8.01 -0.67 -14.26
N GLU A 81 9.07 0.00 -14.70
CA GLU A 81 9.21 0.51 -16.08
C GLU A 81 9.21 -0.62 -17.10
N VAL A 82 9.85 -1.77 -16.80
CA VAL A 82 9.81 -2.97 -17.67
C VAL A 82 8.37 -3.46 -17.85
N MET A 83 7.56 -3.48 -16.78
CA MET A 83 6.16 -3.84 -16.89
C MET A 83 5.36 -2.79 -17.67
N ALA A 84 5.56 -1.50 -17.35
CA ALA A 84 4.88 -0.40 -18.01
C ALA A 84 5.10 -0.41 -19.53
N GLU A 85 6.33 -0.69 -19.98
CA GLU A 85 6.66 -0.82 -21.40
C GLU A 85 5.99 -2.06 -22.04
N ALA A 86 6.02 -3.21 -21.38
CA ALA A 86 5.34 -4.41 -21.86
C ALA A 86 3.81 -4.21 -21.99
N LEU A 87 3.20 -3.52 -21.01
CA LEU A 87 1.78 -3.17 -21.06
C LEU A 87 1.50 -2.14 -22.16
N ASN A 88 2.37 -1.16 -22.35
CA ASN A 88 2.24 -0.18 -23.44
C ASN A 88 2.28 -0.87 -24.81
N GLU A 89 3.23 -1.77 -25.05
CA GLU A 89 3.33 -2.52 -26.30
C GLU A 89 2.08 -3.38 -26.57
N ALA A 90 1.52 -3.99 -25.51
CA ALA A 90 0.35 -4.85 -25.63
C ALA A 90 -0.98 -4.09 -25.79
N THR A 91 -1.10 -2.89 -25.20
CA THR A 91 -2.39 -2.19 -25.06
C THR A 91 -2.46 -0.86 -25.81
N GLY A 92 -1.32 -0.23 -26.09
CA GLY A 92 -1.22 1.14 -26.57
C GLY A 92 -1.45 2.20 -25.49
N LEU A 93 -1.71 1.81 -24.23
CA LEU A 93 -1.92 2.73 -23.11
C LEU A 93 -0.58 3.20 -22.54
N THR A 94 -0.50 4.46 -22.14
CA THR A 94 0.66 5.03 -21.44
C THR A 94 0.51 4.85 -19.94
N PHE A 95 1.61 4.44 -19.30
CA PHE A 95 1.70 4.20 -17.86
C PHE A 95 2.81 5.06 -17.24
N GLU A 96 2.58 5.56 -16.03
CA GLU A 96 3.57 6.27 -15.23
C GLU A 96 3.81 5.49 -13.94
N VAL A 97 5.05 5.06 -13.69
CA VAL A 97 5.41 4.36 -12.46
C VAL A 97 5.67 5.38 -11.35
N VAL A 98 4.94 5.25 -10.25
CA VAL A 98 5.03 6.15 -9.11
C VAL A 98 5.29 5.35 -7.84
N VAL A 99 6.25 5.80 -7.05
CA VAL A 99 6.56 5.25 -5.72
C VAL A 99 6.27 6.33 -4.68
N PRO A 100 5.09 6.34 -4.05
CA PRO A 100 4.76 7.28 -3.00
C PRO A 100 5.70 7.13 -1.79
N THR A 101 5.77 8.18 -0.97
CA THR A 101 6.70 8.23 0.18
C THR A 101 6.29 7.34 1.36
N SER A 102 5.07 6.81 1.36
CA SER A 102 4.55 5.89 2.37
C SER A 102 3.40 5.04 1.82
N TYR A 103 3.00 4.03 2.58
CA TYR A 103 1.86 3.18 2.22
C TYR A 103 0.55 3.97 2.30
N ALA A 104 0.41 4.85 3.31
CA ALA A 104 -0.73 5.76 3.43
C ALA A 104 -0.83 6.71 2.22
N ALA A 105 0.29 7.28 1.76
CA ALA A 105 0.30 8.14 0.58
C ALA A 105 -0.13 7.41 -0.69
N THR A 106 0.14 6.11 -0.79
CA THR A 106 -0.35 5.27 -1.90
C THR A 106 -1.87 5.16 -1.89
N ILE A 107 -2.47 4.90 -0.72
CA ILE A 107 -3.93 4.83 -0.56
C ILE A 107 -4.58 6.20 -0.86
N GLU A 108 -3.99 7.28 -0.35
CA GLU A 108 -4.49 8.63 -0.58
C GLU A 108 -4.47 9.00 -2.07
N GLU A 109 -3.43 8.63 -2.82
CA GLU A 109 -3.36 8.85 -4.26
C GLU A 109 -4.44 8.04 -5.02
N MET A 110 -4.66 6.78 -4.67
CA MET A 110 -5.73 5.97 -5.29
C MET A 110 -7.12 6.57 -5.06
N CYS A 111 -7.37 7.11 -3.87
CA CYS A 111 -8.65 7.75 -3.55
C CYS A 111 -8.78 9.15 -4.17
N ALA A 112 -7.67 9.86 -4.37
CA ALA A 112 -7.65 11.17 -4.99
C ALA A 112 -7.79 11.10 -6.52
N SER A 113 -7.33 10.01 -7.13
CA SER A 113 -7.35 9.79 -8.58
C SER A 113 -8.02 8.44 -8.91
N PRO A 114 -9.37 8.39 -8.80
CA PRO A 114 -10.10 7.12 -8.73
C PRO A 114 -10.26 6.40 -10.07
N ASP A 115 -10.03 7.06 -11.20
CA ASP A 115 -10.29 6.57 -12.55
C ASP A 115 -9.00 6.26 -13.35
N ASP A 116 -7.84 6.74 -12.91
CA ASP A 116 -6.55 6.63 -13.61
C ASP A 116 -5.46 5.90 -12.80
N THR A 117 -5.78 5.30 -11.65
CA THR A 117 -4.81 4.59 -10.79
C THR A 117 -4.98 3.07 -10.79
N MET A 118 -3.84 2.39 -10.83
CA MET A 118 -3.69 1.00 -10.40
C MET A 118 -2.54 0.90 -9.41
N ALA A 119 -2.59 -0.06 -8.50
CA ALA A 119 -1.59 -0.17 -7.45
C ALA A 119 -1.27 -1.60 -7.05
N PHE A 120 0.00 -1.79 -6.67
CA PHE A 120 0.51 -3.00 -6.05
C PHE A 120 0.64 -2.74 -4.55
N ILE A 121 -0.36 -3.19 -3.79
CA ILE A 121 -0.51 -2.86 -2.37
C ILE A 121 -0.70 -4.13 -1.54
N PRO A 122 -0.18 -4.17 -0.31
CA PRO A 122 -0.34 -5.33 0.55
C PRO A 122 -1.80 -5.47 1.00
N ALA A 123 -2.14 -6.65 1.52
CA ALA A 123 -3.50 -7.00 1.91
C ALA A 123 -4.16 -5.99 2.88
N PHE A 124 -3.41 -5.45 3.86
CA PHE A 124 -3.89 -4.41 4.77
C PHE A 124 -4.17 -3.08 4.04
N GLY A 125 -3.26 -2.65 3.17
CA GLY A 125 -3.44 -1.43 2.37
C GLY A 125 -4.66 -1.53 1.46
N TYR A 126 -4.89 -2.70 0.84
CA TYR A 126 -6.09 -2.97 0.05
C TYR A 126 -7.37 -2.83 0.88
N VAL A 127 -7.45 -3.50 2.04
CA VAL A 127 -8.64 -3.44 2.91
C VAL A 127 -8.97 -2.00 3.30
N LEU A 128 -7.96 -1.21 3.66
CA LEU A 128 -8.16 0.20 4.01
C LEU A 128 -8.64 1.03 2.83
N ALA A 129 -8.04 0.86 1.65
CA ALA A 129 -8.41 1.59 0.45
C ALA A 129 -9.82 1.22 -0.04
N ASN A 130 -10.17 -0.06 0.06
CA ASN A 130 -11.50 -0.57 -0.24
C ASN A 130 -12.55 0.05 0.71
N ASP A 131 -12.31 0.00 2.03
CA ASP A 131 -13.22 0.57 3.02
C ASP A 131 -13.32 2.11 2.90
N LEU A 132 -12.25 2.79 2.50
CA LEU A 132 -12.19 4.25 2.42
C LEU A 132 -12.87 4.81 1.17
N CYS A 133 -12.53 4.28 -0.01
CA CYS A 133 -12.97 4.85 -1.28
C CYS A 133 -13.43 3.82 -2.31
N GLY A 134 -13.40 2.52 -2.00
CA GLY A 134 -13.91 1.47 -2.89
C GLY A 134 -12.91 0.93 -3.89
N VAL A 135 -11.60 1.04 -3.62
CA VAL A 135 -10.55 0.37 -4.40
C VAL A 135 -10.89 -1.11 -4.57
N ASP A 136 -10.76 -1.61 -5.79
CA ASP A 136 -11.20 -2.96 -6.15
C ASP A 136 -10.04 -3.84 -6.59
N VAL A 137 -10.02 -5.08 -6.12
CA VAL A 137 -8.93 -6.02 -6.38
C VAL A 137 -9.18 -6.80 -7.68
N SER A 138 -8.11 -7.07 -8.42
CA SER A 138 -8.16 -7.97 -9.59
C SER A 138 -7.31 -9.21 -9.39
N PHE A 139 -6.07 -9.04 -8.93
CA PHE A 139 -5.12 -10.14 -8.78
C PHE A 139 -4.45 -10.12 -7.42
N LYS A 140 -3.86 -11.26 -7.07
CA LYS A 140 -2.91 -11.41 -5.99
C LYS A 140 -1.63 -12.06 -6.49
N ALA A 141 -0.53 -11.77 -5.81
CA ALA A 141 0.74 -12.39 -6.12
C ALA A 141 0.74 -13.91 -5.86
N VAL A 142 1.46 -14.64 -6.69
CA VAL A 142 1.97 -15.97 -6.38
C VAL A 142 3.47 -15.86 -6.23
N ARG A 143 4.04 -16.37 -5.13
CA ARG A 143 5.47 -16.34 -4.85
C ARG A 143 6.00 -17.75 -4.72
N ARG A 144 6.72 -18.24 -5.75
CA ARG A 144 7.29 -19.60 -5.82
C ARG A 144 6.25 -20.69 -5.53
N GLY A 145 5.08 -20.53 -6.13
CA GLY A 145 3.94 -21.45 -5.96
C GLY A 145 3.10 -21.21 -4.69
N TRP A 146 3.46 -20.26 -3.83
CA TRP A 146 2.67 -19.89 -2.67
C TRP A 146 1.77 -18.69 -2.97
N GLY A 147 0.45 -18.87 -2.82
CA GLY A 147 -0.55 -17.78 -2.86
C GLY A 147 -0.68 -17.02 -1.53
N VAL A 148 0.17 -17.36 -0.56
CA VAL A 148 0.26 -16.76 0.78
C VAL A 148 1.72 -16.53 1.13
N TYR A 149 1.95 -15.72 2.16
CA TYR A 149 3.24 -15.52 2.80
C TYR A 149 3.05 -15.34 4.30
N TRP A 150 4.12 -15.07 5.04
CA TRP A 150 4.07 -14.95 6.50
C TRP A 150 4.80 -13.71 7.01
N THR A 151 4.46 -13.28 8.22
CA THR A 151 5.35 -12.44 9.03
C THR A 151 6.44 -13.33 9.60
N MET A 152 7.68 -12.86 9.59
CA MET A 152 8.69 -13.29 10.55
C MET A 152 8.89 -12.22 11.62
N ILE A 153 8.94 -12.63 12.88
CA ILE A 153 9.52 -11.83 13.95
C ILE A 153 10.97 -12.27 14.10
N VAL A 154 11.90 -11.33 14.03
CA VAL A 154 13.34 -11.58 14.11
C VAL A 154 13.97 -10.91 15.31
N VAL A 155 15.01 -11.55 15.86
CA VAL A 155 15.78 -11.10 17.02
C VAL A 155 17.27 -11.32 16.79
N ALA A 156 18.12 -10.64 17.55
CA ALA A 156 19.55 -10.95 17.56
C ALA A 156 19.77 -12.42 17.96
N ARG A 157 20.62 -13.14 17.22
CA ARG A 157 20.79 -14.59 17.38
C ARG A 157 21.40 -14.96 18.74
N ASP A 158 22.23 -14.10 19.30
CA ASP A 158 22.86 -14.24 20.62
C ASP A 158 22.03 -13.66 21.79
N SER A 159 20.82 -13.17 21.51
CA SER A 159 19.91 -12.69 22.56
C SER A 159 19.32 -13.84 23.41
N GLU A 160 18.88 -13.52 24.63
CA GLU A 160 18.18 -14.45 25.52
C GLU A 160 16.67 -14.57 25.21
N ILE A 161 16.19 -13.98 24.11
CA ILE A 161 14.76 -13.90 23.74
C ILE A 161 14.33 -15.21 23.08
N ASN A 162 13.46 -16.01 23.71
CA ASN A 162 13.10 -17.35 23.20
C ASN A 162 11.61 -17.52 22.88
N SER A 163 10.79 -16.52 23.20
CA SER A 163 9.34 -16.53 23.02
C SER A 163 8.80 -15.14 22.70
N ILE A 164 7.54 -15.06 22.27
CA ILE A 164 6.88 -13.76 22.02
C ILE A 164 6.77 -12.98 23.32
N GLU A 165 6.53 -13.66 24.45
CA GLU A 165 6.41 -13.09 25.78
C GLU A 165 7.69 -12.37 26.25
N ASP A 166 8.86 -12.80 25.77
CA ASP A 166 10.14 -12.17 26.08
C ASP A 166 10.32 -10.80 25.38
N LEU A 167 9.41 -10.44 24.46
CA LEU A 167 9.45 -9.16 23.73
C LEU A 167 8.84 -7.99 24.52
N ASP A 168 8.25 -8.25 25.69
CA ASP A 168 7.56 -7.23 26.48
C ASP A 168 8.50 -6.09 26.92
N GLY A 169 8.11 -4.86 26.58
CA GLY A 169 8.88 -3.65 26.83
C GLY A 169 10.16 -3.50 26.00
N LEU A 170 10.45 -4.41 25.06
CA LEU A 170 11.64 -4.33 24.20
C LEU A 170 11.43 -3.37 23.02
N ARG A 171 12.54 -2.91 22.41
CA ARG A 171 12.51 -1.99 21.27
C ARG A 171 12.11 -2.73 20.00
N PHE A 172 11.06 -2.26 19.34
CA PHE A 172 10.45 -2.87 18.16
C PHE A 172 10.74 -2.04 16.90
N ALA A 173 11.35 -2.65 15.89
CA ALA A 173 11.45 -2.05 14.56
C ALA A 173 10.44 -2.66 13.56
N PHE A 174 9.78 -1.81 12.79
CA PHE A 174 8.85 -2.20 11.74
C PHE A 174 9.04 -1.34 10.49
N PRO A 175 8.63 -1.81 9.29
CA PRO A 175 8.84 -1.07 8.05
C PRO A 175 8.02 0.23 7.94
N ASP A 176 6.70 0.12 8.09
CA ASP A 176 5.71 1.19 7.90
C ASP A 176 4.42 0.74 8.61
N ALA A 177 3.66 1.66 9.19
CA ALA A 177 2.42 1.37 9.93
C ALA A 177 1.32 0.73 9.05
N GLY A 178 1.35 0.96 7.74
CA GLY A 178 0.47 0.34 6.73
C GLY A 178 0.91 -1.05 6.27
N SER A 179 2.02 -1.58 6.82
CA SER A 179 2.51 -2.92 6.48
C SER A 179 1.66 -4.03 7.09
N THR A 180 1.25 -5.01 6.27
CA THR A 180 0.50 -6.17 6.76
C THR A 180 1.38 -7.07 7.64
N SER A 181 2.52 -7.52 7.11
CA SER A 181 3.45 -8.42 7.83
C SER A 181 4.39 -7.68 8.78
N GLY A 182 4.68 -6.41 8.51
CA GLY A 182 5.58 -5.62 9.34
C GLY A 182 4.91 -4.96 10.54
N TYR A 183 3.60 -4.72 10.50
CA TYR A 183 2.91 -3.95 11.54
C TYR A 183 1.58 -4.56 12.00
N LEU A 184 0.61 -4.75 11.10
CA LEU A 184 -0.74 -5.22 11.48
C LEU A 184 -0.72 -6.59 12.16
N VAL A 185 -0.21 -7.60 11.45
CA VAL A 185 -0.15 -8.98 11.94
C VAL A 185 0.71 -9.10 13.21
N PRO A 186 1.95 -8.56 13.28
CA PRO A 186 2.74 -8.65 14.51
C PRO A 186 2.08 -7.92 15.67
N LYS A 187 1.40 -6.78 15.46
CA LYS A 187 0.66 -6.09 16.52
C LYS A 187 -0.47 -6.95 17.10
N VAL A 188 -1.21 -7.68 16.27
CA VAL A 188 -2.22 -8.64 16.75
C VAL A 188 -1.55 -9.78 17.52
N MET A 189 -0.48 -10.37 17.00
CA MET A 189 0.27 -11.45 17.69
C MET A 189 0.78 -11.00 19.08
N LEU A 190 1.34 -9.79 19.18
CA LEU A 190 1.81 -9.22 20.44
C LEU A 190 0.64 -8.97 21.41
N ASN A 191 -0.46 -8.39 20.94
CA ASN A 191 -1.66 -8.17 21.74
C ASN A 191 -2.26 -9.48 22.28
N GLU A 192 -2.32 -10.52 21.46
CA GLU A 192 -2.82 -11.85 21.87
C GLU A 192 -1.92 -12.50 22.94
N ALA A 193 -0.61 -12.26 22.87
CA ALA A 193 0.36 -12.68 23.88
C ALA A 193 0.37 -11.78 25.14
N GLY A 194 -0.38 -10.67 25.13
CA GLY A 194 -0.38 -9.68 26.21
C GLY A 194 0.92 -8.87 26.31
N VAL A 195 1.67 -8.79 25.20
CA VAL A 195 2.96 -8.12 25.09
C VAL A 195 2.77 -6.70 24.59
N VAL A 196 3.43 -5.75 25.26
CA VAL A 196 3.43 -4.34 24.85
C VAL A 196 4.86 -3.93 24.53
N PRO A 197 5.18 -3.60 23.26
CA PRO A 197 6.49 -3.07 22.90
C PRO A 197 6.87 -1.83 23.70
N GLY A 198 8.18 -1.64 23.88
CA GLY A 198 8.74 -0.43 24.49
C GLY A 198 8.83 0.71 23.49
N GLU A 199 10.05 1.03 23.05
CA GLU A 199 10.27 2.02 21.99
C GLU A 199 9.94 1.41 20.62
N GLU A 200 9.19 2.15 19.81
CA GLU A 200 8.80 1.77 18.46
C GLU A 200 9.58 2.58 17.42
N LEU A 201 10.20 1.90 16.46
CA LEU A 201 10.99 2.46 15.38
C LEU A 201 10.37 2.11 14.02
N GLU A 202 9.81 3.12 13.35
CA GLU A 202 9.43 3.01 11.94
C GLU A 202 10.68 3.17 11.07
N ALA A 203 11.16 2.05 10.52
CA ALA A 203 12.44 1.94 9.83
C ALA A 203 12.37 2.34 8.34
N GLY A 204 11.18 2.51 7.79
CA GLY A 204 10.93 2.90 6.39
C GLY A 204 10.96 1.75 5.38
N GLY A 205 11.19 0.50 5.81
CA GLY A 205 11.20 -0.67 4.93
C GLY A 205 11.60 -1.97 5.63
N HIS A 206 11.28 -3.12 5.01
CA HIS A 206 11.60 -4.42 5.59
C HIS A 206 13.12 -4.65 5.75
N PRO A 207 13.98 -4.29 4.78
CA PRO A 207 15.43 -4.40 4.94
C PRO A 207 15.94 -3.57 6.13
N GLN A 208 15.41 -2.35 6.31
CA GLN A 208 15.79 -1.42 7.37
C GLN A 208 15.35 -1.92 8.75
N ALA A 209 14.18 -2.55 8.86
CA ALA A 209 13.72 -3.17 10.11
C ALA A 209 14.63 -4.34 10.54
N VAL A 210 15.02 -5.21 9.59
CA VAL A 210 16.00 -6.28 9.86
C VAL A 210 17.37 -5.72 10.24
N ARG A 211 17.81 -4.67 9.52
CA ARG A 211 19.07 -3.97 9.81
C ARG A 211 19.08 -3.40 11.22
N ALA A 212 17.98 -2.83 11.70
CA ALA A 212 17.90 -2.26 13.06
C ALA A 212 18.17 -3.31 14.14
N VAL A 213 17.73 -4.56 13.94
CA VAL A 213 18.07 -5.68 14.84
C VAL A 213 19.54 -6.07 14.69
N TYR A 214 20.03 -6.17 13.46
CA TYR A 214 21.43 -6.49 13.18
C TYR A 214 22.41 -5.49 13.85
N THR A 215 22.09 -4.20 13.82
CA THR A 215 22.94 -3.12 14.38
C THR A 215 22.70 -2.87 15.88
N GLY A 216 21.69 -3.52 16.48
CA GLY A 216 21.30 -3.34 17.88
C GLY A 216 20.52 -2.04 18.16
N GLU A 217 20.03 -1.37 17.12
CA GLU A 217 19.13 -0.21 17.22
C GLU A 217 17.74 -0.61 17.71
N ALA A 218 17.29 -1.82 17.37
CA ALA A 218 16.11 -2.47 17.92
C ALA A 218 16.46 -3.83 18.51
N ASP A 219 15.64 -4.33 19.43
CA ASP A 219 15.83 -5.64 20.05
C ASP A 219 15.14 -6.74 19.22
N PHE A 220 14.03 -6.39 18.56
CA PHE A 220 13.34 -7.25 17.61
C PHE A 220 12.72 -6.45 16.47
N ALA A 221 12.40 -7.13 15.38
CA ALA A 221 11.71 -6.56 14.24
C ALA A 221 10.70 -7.52 13.63
N ALA A 222 9.75 -6.98 12.87
CA ALA A 222 8.84 -7.76 12.06
C ALA A 222 9.03 -7.46 10.57
N ALA A 223 9.04 -8.50 9.75
CA ALA A 223 9.19 -8.38 8.30
C ALA A 223 8.52 -9.53 7.56
N PHE A 224 8.55 -9.51 6.22
CA PHE A 224 8.03 -10.62 5.42
C PHE A 224 8.94 -11.85 5.52
N TYR A 225 8.32 -13.02 5.50
CA TYR A 225 8.95 -14.31 5.31
C TYR A 225 8.45 -14.94 4.02
N SER A 226 9.39 -15.41 3.20
CA SER A 226 9.14 -16.37 2.13
C SER A 226 10.00 -17.61 2.38
N PRO A 227 9.50 -18.82 2.13
CA PRO A 227 10.26 -20.05 2.34
C PRO A 227 11.58 -20.03 1.56
N TRP A 228 12.65 -20.52 2.19
CA TRP A 228 13.93 -20.71 1.52
C TRP A 228 13.80 -21.71 0.35
N ALA A 229 14.66 -21.57 -0.66
CA ALA A 229 14.69 -22.51 -1.78
C ALA A 229 15.75 -23.59 -1.55
N ALA A 230 15.35 -24.85 -1.66
CA ALA A 230 16.24 -25.99 -1.59
C ALA A 230 17.13 -26.10 -2.84
N PRO A 231 18.39 -26.56 -2.71
CA PRO A 231 19.16 -26.99 -3.87
C PRO A 231 18.52 -28.22 -4.54
N GLU A 232 18.87 -28.47 -5.80
CA GLU A 232 18.33 -29.59 -6.55
C GLU A 232 18.52 -30.93 -5.81
N GLY A 233 17.41 -31.67 -5.66
CA GLY A 233 17.40 -32.98 -4.99
C GLY A 233 17.26 -32.95 -3.46
N ALA A 234 17.20 -31.77 -2.84
CA ALA A 234 16.84 -31.62 -1.43
C ALA A 234 15.34 -31.36 -1.25
N ASP A 235 14.83 -31.64 -0.05
CA ASP A 235 13.42 -31.40 0.29
C ASP A 235 13.13 -29.90 0.36
N ALA A 236 12.05 -29.47 -0.29
CA ALA A 236 11.56 -28.10 -0.17
C ALA A 236 10.91 -27.88 1.20
N TRP A 237 10.96 -26.63 1.68
CA TRP A 237 10.29 -26.24 2.92
C TRP A 237 8.78 -26.56 2.86
N ALA A 238 8.27 -27.15 3.94
CA ALA A 238 6.86 -27.42 4.13
C ALA A 238 6.30 -26.65 5.35
N LEU A 239 4.99 -26.42 5.35
CA LEU A 239 4.29 -25.81 6.48
C LEU A 239 4.59 -26.55 7.80
N GLY A 240 5.13 -25.82 8.77
CA GLY A 240 5.51 -26.35 10.08
C GLY A 240 6.98 -26.75 10.21
N ASP A 241 7.76 -26.71 9.12
CA ASP A 241 9.20 -26.84 9.19
C ASP A 241 9.84 -25.61 9.84
N ASP A 242 11.07 -25.78 10.33
CA ASP A 242 11.88 -24.67 10.84
C ASP A 242 12.03 -23.60 9.74
N PRO A 243 11.74 -22.32 10.04
CA PRO A 243 11.86 -21.25 9.06
C PRO A 243 13.32 -20.95 8.67
N GLU A 244 14.29 -21.38 9.49
CA GLU A 244 15.71 -21.29 9.16
C GLU A 244 16.13 -22.35 8.15
N VAL A 245 17.17 -22.05 7.37
CA VAL A 245 17.77 -23.03 6.45
C VAL A 245 18.34 -24.22 7.24
N PRO A 246 18.18 -25.48 6.78
CA PRO A 246 18.52 -26.68 7.55
C PRO A 246 20.01 -27.05 7.46
N VAL A 247 20.90 -26.05 7.52
CA VAL A 247 22.35 -26.19 7.35
C VAL A 247 23.10 -25.28 8.32
N ASP A 248 24.43 -25.36 8.37
CA ASP A 248 25.22 -24.43 9.16
C ASP A 248 25.15 -23.02 8.57
N ILE A 249 24.35 -22.17 9.21
CA ILE A 249 24.13 -20.77 8.83
C ILE A 249 25.41 -19.92 8.83
N ASN A 250 26.49 -20.38 9.46
CA ASN A 250 27.77 -19.66 9.41
C ASN A 250 28.47 -19.82 8.06
N ASN A 251 28.00 -20.77 7.23
CA ASN A 251 28.47 -20.97 5.86
C ASN A 251 27.63 -20.22 4.83
N CYS A 252 26.71 -19.35 5.27
CA CYS A 252 25.98 -18.46 4.36
C CYS A 252 26.94 -17.46 3.72
N ALA A 253 26.86 -17.33 2.39
CA ALA A 253 27.65 -16.40 1.61
C ALA A 253 26.87 -15.93 0.38
N LEU A 254 27.32 -14.82 -0.18
CA LEU A 254 26.84 -14.35 -1.48
C LEU A 254 27.33 -15.27 -2.60
N ASN A 255 26.52 -15.45 -3.63
CA ASN A 255 26.98 -16.02 -4.90
C ASN A 255 27.91 -15.04 -5.65
N GLU A 256 28.48 -15.46 -6.78
CA GLU A 256 29.55 -14.71 -7.47
C GLU A 256 29.18 -13.29 -7.89
N ASP A 257 27.91 -13.06 -8.24
CA ASP A 257 27.38 -11.76 -8.66
C ASP A 257 26.63 -11.00 -7.55
N ALA A 258 26.67 -11.50 -6.31
CA ALA A 258 25.97 -10.97 -5.15
C ALA A 258 24.43 -10.92 -5.24
N SER A 259 23.81 -11.51 -6.26
CA SER A 259 22.34 -11.54 -6.41
C SER A 259 21.63 -12.50 -5.45
N GLN A 260 22.36 -13.41 -4.80
CA GLN A 260 21.78 -14.45 -3.93
C GLN A 260 22.57 -14.60 -2.64
N LEU A 261 21.85 -14.71 -1.53
CA LEU A 261 22.39 -15.19 -0.26
C LEU A 261 22.14 -16.71 -0.16
N LEU A 262 23.22 -17.48 -0.20
CA LEU A 262 23.20 -18.95 -0.24
C LEU A 262 23.86 -19.53 1.01
N CYS A 263 23.21 -20.49 1.64
CA CYS A 263 23.72 -21.26 2.76
C CYS A 263 23.84 -22.72 2.31
N GLU A 264 25.05 -23.18 1.99
CA GLU A 264 25.29 -24.53 1.45
C GLU A 264 24.35 -24.93 0.28
N GLY A 265 24.02 -23.96 -0.58
CA GLY A 265 23.11 -24.15 -1.72
C GLY A 265 21.64 -23.85 -1.45
N TYR A 266 21.23 -23.71 -0.18
CA TYR A 266 19.90 -23.21 0.18
C TYR A 266 19.85 -21.69 0.00
N ARG A 267 18.84 -21.19 -0.71
CA ARG A 267 18.68 -19.75 -0.94
C ARG A 267 17.78 -19.13 0.11
N VAL A 268 18.27 -18.09 0.78
CA VAL A 268 17.46 -17.28 1.70
C VAL A 268 16.61 -16.32 0.89
N LEU A 269 15.31 -16.26 1.20
CA LEU A 269 14.30 -15.54 0.41
C LEU A 269 13.40 -14.64 1.27
N ASP A 270 13.68 -14.56 2.57
CA ASP A 270 13.03 -13.61 3.49
C ASP A 270 13.77 -12.25 3.50
N ALA A 271 13.25 -11.29 4.26
CA ALA A 271 13.78 -9.92 4.25
C ALA A 271 15.27 -9.79 4.64
N ARG A 272 15.89 -10.81 5.27
CA ARG A 272 17.34 -10.80 5.53
C ARG A 272 18.16 -10.81 4.24
N ALA A 273 17.65 -11.45 3.18
CA ALA A 273 18.32 -11.48 1.88
C ALA A 273 18.43 -10.08 1.23
N ASN A 274 17.62 -9.11 1.65
CA ASN A 274 17.61 -7.77 1.05
C ASN A 274 18.69 -6.84 1.62
N ILE A 275 19.39 -7.26 2.68
CA ILE A 275 20.56 -6.53 3.22
C ILE A 275 21.87 -7.28 3.02
N ARG A 276 21.86 -8.35 2.20
CA ARG A 276 22.96 -9.31 2.02
C ARG A 276 24.25 -8.67 1.52
N GLU A 277 24.17 -7.61 0.72
CA GLU A 277 25.35 -6.91 0.20
C GLU A 277 26.05 -6.07 1.29
N GLU A 278 25.28 -5.44 2.17
CA GLU A 278 25.81 -4.67 3.30
C GLU A 278 26.23 -5.59 4.46
N PHE A 279 25.44 -6.64 4.70
CA PHE A 279 25.57 -7.57 5.83
C PHE A 279 25.46 -9.03 5.36
N PRO A 280 26.51 -9.59 4.72
CA PRO A 280 26.48 -10.96 4.20
C PRO A 280 26.35 -12.03 5.29
N ASP A 281 26.68 -11.71 6.54
CA ASP A 281 26.56 -12.60 7.70
C ASP A 281 25.22 -12.44 8.46
N VAL A 282 24.25 -11.70 7.92
CA VAL A 282 22.96 -11.39 8.57
C VAL A 282 22.25 -12.63 9.13
N VAL A 283 22.25 -13.76 8.42
CA VAL A 283 21.57 -15.00 8.88
C VAL A 283 22.23 -15.57 10.13
N SER A 284 23.55 -15.39 10.27
CA SER A 284 24.31 -15.79 11.46
C SER A 284 24.12 -14.84 12.65
N LYS A 285 23.67 -13.61 12.41
CA LYS A 285 23.48 -12.57 13.43
C LYS A 285 22.04 -12.34 13.84
N VAL A 286 21.10 -12.60 12.94
CA VAL A 286 19.67 -12.36 13.12
C VAL A 286 18.93 -13.65 12.83
N ARG A 287 18.11 -14.09 13.80
CA ARG A 287 17.33 -15.32 13.70
C ARG A 287 15.85 -15.05 13.70
N ILE A 288 15.10 -15.96 13.09
CA ILE A 288 13.65 -15.96 13.15
C ILE A 288 13.24 -16.53 14.53
N LEU A 289 12.45 -15.76 15.26
CA LEU A 289 11.85 -16.16 16.53
C LEU A 289 10.59 -16.97 16.30
N THR A 290 9.70 -16.49 15.42
CA THR A 290 8.45 -17.14 15.08
C THR A 290 7.92 -16.63 13.74
N LEU A 291 7.02 -17.41 13.13
CA LEU A 291 6.19 -16.98 12.00
C LEU A 291 4.76 -16.68 12.46
N SER A 292 4.03 -15.89 11.67
CA SER A 292 2.57 -15.74 11.79
C SER A 292 1.81 -16.92 11.15
N PRO A 293 0.48 -16.98 11.27
CA PRO A 293 -0.37 -17.69 10.32
C PRO A 293 -0.29 -17.12 8.90
N ASP A 294 -0.89 -17.83 7.94
CA ASP A 294 -0.93 -17.45 6.52
C ASP A 294 -1.51 -16.05 6.31
N ILE A 295 -0.82 -15.26 5.50
CA ILE A 295 -1.25 -13.94 5.06
C ILE A 295 -1.54 -14.01 3.56
N PRO A 296 -2.72 -13.56 3.09
CA PRO A 296 -2.96 -13.36 1.67
C PRO A 296 -1.88 -12.46 1.06
N ASN A 297 -1.36 -12.87 -0.09
CA ASN A 297 -0.33 -12.09 -0.78
C ASN A 297 -0.83 -10.71 -1.23
N ASP A 298 0.15 -9.87 -1.58
CA ASP A 298 -0.06 -8.54 -2.13
C ASP A 298 -1.01 -8.56 -3.32
N THR A 299 -1.76 -7.47 -3.42
CA THR A 299 -2.83 -7.29 -4.38
C THR A 299 -2.35 -6.46 -5.55
N LEU A 300 -2.96 -6.69 -6.72
CA LEU A 300 -3.10 -5.69 -7.75
C LEU A 300 -4.52 -5.18 -7.72
N SER A 301 -4.66 -3.89 -7.46
CA SER A 301 -5.95 -3.23 -7.28
C SER A 301 -6.07 -2.00 -8.18
N PHE A 302 -7.30 -1.66 -8.55
CA PHE A 302 -7.64 -0.49 -9.37
C PHE A 302 -8.40 0.54 -8.54
N GLY A 303 -8.28 1.81 -8.95
CA GLY A 303 -9.10 2.89 -8.41
C GLY A 303 -10.61 2.58 -8.54
N PRO A 304 -11.46 3.13 -7.65
CA PRO A 304 -12.88 2.78 -7.56
C PRO A 304 -13.71 3.14 -8.80
N GLU A 305 -13.23 4.09 -9.62
CA GLU A 305 -13.92 4.58 -10.82
C GLU A 305 -13.19 4.18 -12.11
N PHE A 306 -12.21 3.25 -12.02
CA PHE A 306 -11.40 2.86 -13.17
C PHE A 306 -12.24 2.29 -14.32
N PRO A 307 -12.07 2.77 -15.57
CA PRO A 307 -12.89 2.32 -16.69
C PRO A 307 -12.79 0.81 -16.95
N ALA A 308 -13.94 0.12 -16.92
CA ALA A 308 -14.01 -1.34 -17.01
C ALA A 308 -13.37 -1.93 -18.29
N GLU A 309 -13.47 -1.22 -19.42
CA GLU A 309 -12.84 -1.66 -20.68
C GLU A 309 -11.31 -1.58 -20.60
N LEU A 310 -10.76 -0.48 -20.05
CA LEU A 310 -9.32 -0.32 -19.85
C LEU A 310 -8.80 -1.34 -18.84
N ARG A 311 -9.53 -1.54 -17.74
CA ARG A 311 -9.21 -2.55 -16.73
C ARG A 311 -9.09 -3.95 -17.35
N ALA A 312 -10.10 -4.40 -18.09
CA ALA A 312 -10.08 -5.72 -18.72
C ALA A 312 -8.91 -5.87 -19.71
N GLN A 313 -8.58 -4.79 -20.44
CA GLN A 313 -7.44 -4.77 -21.34
C GLN A 313 -6.10 -4.90 -20.60
N ILE A 314 -5.93 -4.19 -19.48
CA ILE A 314 -4.74 -4.26 -18.61
C ILE A 314 -4.63 -5.64 -17.96
N GLU A 315 -5.73 -6.17 -17.43
CA GLU A 315 -5.76 -7.50 -16.80
C GLU A 315 -5.31 -8.60 -17.78
N GLN A 316 -5.80 -8.55 -19.02
CA GLN A 316 -5.39 -9.47 -20.07
C GLN A 316 -3.90 -9.31 -20.42
N ALA A 317 -3.44 -8.08 -20.61
CA ALA A 317 -2.05 -7.79 -20.96
C ALA A 317 -1.08 -8.22 -19.86
N LEU A 318 -1.42 -7.95 -18.60
CA LEU A 318 -0.60 -8.33 -17.46
C LEU A 318 -0.54 -9.85 -17.27
N SER A 319 -1.67 -10.54 -17.42
CA SER A 319 -1.70 -12.01 -17.39
C SER A 319 -0.82 -12.60 -18.48
N ALA A 320 -0.81 -12.02 -19.69
CA ALA A 320 0.07 -12.46 -20.76
C ALA A 320 1.55 -12.15 -20.46
N PHE A 321 1.84 -10.97 -19.89
CA PHE A 321 3.20 -10.58 -19.51
C PHE A 321 3.79 -11.49 -18.42
N ALA A 322 2.99 -11.92 -17.45
CA ALA A 322 3.40 -12.82 -16.38
C ALA A 322 3.93 -14.18 -16.87
N GLU A 323 3.55 -14.61 -18.09
CA GLU A 323 4.00 -15.85 -18.72
C GLU A 323 5.29 -15.67 -19.56
N THR A 324 5.88 -14.46 -19.60
CA THR A 324 7.08 -14.16 -20.38
C THR A 324 8.35 -14.20 -19.53
N GLU A 325 9.51 -14.41 -20.17
CA GLU A 325 10.80 -14.33 -19.47
C GLU A 325 11.09 -12.93 -18.90
N ALA A 326 10.55 -11.88 -19.53
CA ALA A 326 10.71 -10.49 -19.10
C ALA A 326 10.01 -10.20 -17.75
N TRP A 327 9.07 -11.05 -17.33
CA TRP A 327 8.49 -11.00 -15.99
C TRP A 327 9.57 -11.09 -14.90
N GLY A 328 10.58 -11.95 -15.10
CA GLY A 328 11.69 -12.15 -14.17
C GLY A 328 12.61 -10.94 -14.03
N THR A 329 12.54 -9.98 -14.94
CA THR A 329 13.26 -8.70 -14.87
C THR A 329 12.38 -7.54 -14.39
N SER A 330 11.12 -7.83 -14.03
CA SER A 330 10.13 -6.88 -13.52
C SER A 330 9.61 -7.37 -12.16
N LEU A 331 8.30 -7.53 -11.97
CA LEU A 331 7.65 -8.00 -10.72
C LEU A 331 8.17 -9.36 -10.24
N GLY A 332 8.66 -10.20 -11.16
CA GLY A 332 9.29 -11.48 -10.82
C GLY A 332 10.75 -11.41 -10.41
N SER A 333 11.38 -10.24 -10.51
CA SER A 333 12.74 -10.03 -9.99
C SER A 333 12.75 -10.17 -8.48
N GLU A 334 13.77 -10.89 -7.99
CA GLU A 334 13.89 -11.25 -6.58
C GLU A 334 14.33 -10.09 -5.68
N ASP A 335 15.00 -9.11 -6.27
CA ASP A 335 15.34 -7.86 -5.59
C ASP A 335 14.16 -6.88 -5.59
N PHE A 336 13.15 -7.12 -6.42
CA PHE A 336 11.90 -6.39 -6.43
C PHE A 336 10.85 -7.10 -5.57
N TYR A 337 9.90 -7.83 -6.18
CA TYR A 337 8.81 -8.49 -5.46
C TYR A 337 8.88 -10.02 -5.48
N GLY A 338 9.67 -10.62 -6.40
CA GLY A 338 9.84 -12.06 -6.50
C GLY A 338 8.53 -12.82 -6.77
N TRP A 339 7.59 -12.19 -7.48
CA TRP A 339 6.34 -12.84 -7.86
C TRP A 339 6.65 -13.87 -8.93
N SER A 340 6.31 -15.14 -8.73
CA SER A 340 6.41 -16.16 -9.78
C SER A 340 5.20 -16.16 -10.72
N GLY A 341 4.18 -15.35 -10.42
CA GLY A 341 2.97 -15.22 -11.22
C GLY A 341 1.90 -14.43 -10.46
N ILE A 342 0.70 -14.42 -11.01
CA ILE A 342 -0.48 -13.78 -10.43
C ILE A 342 -1.68 -14.73 -10.52
N ASP A 343 -2.52 -14.71 -9.50
CA ASP A 343 -3.82 -15.39 -9.48
C ASP A 343 -4.94 -14.37 -9.38
N VAL A 344 -6.12 -14.71 -9.91
CA VAL A 344 -7.32 -13.89 -9.69
C VAL A 344 -7.60 -13.82 -8.18
N ALA A 345 -7.94 -12.63 -7.71
CA ALA A 345 -8.30 -12.37 -6.32
C ALA A 345 -9.72 -11.83 -6.22
N THR A 346 -10.36 -12.12 -5.09
CA THR A 346 -11.68 -11.61 -4.73
C THR A 346 -11.63 -10.89 -3.39
N ASP A 347 -12.47 -9.87 -3.22
CA ASP A 347 -12.52 -9.09 -1.97
C ASP A 347 -12.72 -9.96 -0.71
N ALA A 348 -13.54 -11.01 -0.82
CA ALA A 348 -13.85 -11.92 0.28
C ALA A 348 -12.61 -12.67 0.83
N GLU A 349 -11.53 -12.79 0.05
CA GLU A 349 -10.28 -13.40 0.51
C GLU A 349 -9.57 -12.53 1.57
N TYR A 350 -9.91 -11.25 1.63
CA TYR A 350 -9.32 -10.28 2.56
C TYR A 350 -10.17 -10.03 3.81
N ASP A 351 -11.26 -10.79 4.00
CA ASP A 351 -12.10 -10.73 5.21
C ASP A 351 -11.33 -11.08 6.50
N PHE A 352 -10.32 -11.95 6.38
CA PHE A 352 -9.43 -12.24 7.51
C PHE A 352 -8.65 -11.00 7.94
N ILE A 353 -8.14 -10.23 6.97
CA ILE A 353 -7.42 -9.00 7.25
C ILE A 353 -8.33 -7.96 7.88
N ARG A 354 -9.57 -7.80 7.39
CA ARG A 354 -10.57 -6.90 8.03
C ARG A 354 -10.77 -7.21 9.51
N LYS A 355 -10.79 -8.49 9.90
CA LYS A 355 -10.88 -8.88 11.32
C LYS A 355 -9.65 -8.43 12.10
N LEU A 356 -8.45 -8.66 11.56
CA LEU A 356 -7.20 -8.22 12.19
C LEU A 356 -7.17 -6.70 12.38
N VAL A 357 -7.66 -5.92 11.42
CA VAL A 357 -7.74 -4.44 11.54
C VAL A 357 -8.63 -4.02 12.71
N VAL A 358 -9.77 -4.67 12.87
CA VAL A 358 -10.68 -4.41 14.01
C VAL A 358 -10.01 -4.81 15.33
N GLU A 359 -9.34 -5.95 15.38
CA GLU A 359 -8.67 -6.48 16.57
C GLU A 359 -7.45 -5.65 16.98
N SER A 360 -6.67 -5.13 16.02
CA SER A 360 -5.51 -4.28 16.28
C SER A 360 -5.90 -2.87 16.73
N GLY A 361 -7.16 -2.47 16.51
CA GLY A 361 -7.64 -1.10 16.72
C GLY A 361 -7.05 -0.09 15.74
N THR A 362 -6.47 -0.55 14.62
CA THR A 362 -5.85 0.34 13.64
C THR A 362 -6.92 1.03 12.78
N THR A 363 -6.71 2.31 12.52
CA THR A 363 -7.55 3.14 11.64
C THR A 363 -6.68 3.87 10.63
N LEU A 364 -7.26 4.40 9.54
CA LEU A 364 -6.52 5.29 8.62
C LEU A 364 -5.93 6.52 9.33
N GLU A 365 -6.59 7.05 10.36
CA GLU A 365 -6.05 8.15 11.16
C GLU A 365 -4.80 7.74 11.93
N SER A 366 -4.69 6.47 12.35
CA SER A 366 -3.49 5.96 13.03
C SER A 366 -2.33 5.66 12.08
N LEU A 367 -2.51 5.81 10.76
CA LEU A 367 -1.47 5.61 9.74
C LEU A 367 -0.86 6.93 9.24
N ARG A 368 -1.27 8.07 9.81
CA ARG A 368 -0.88 9.42 9.40
C ARG A 368 0.13 10.08 10.33
#